data_AF-R1GK85-F1
#
_entry.id   AF-R1GK85-F1
#
_cell.length_a   1.000
_cell.length_b   1.000
_cell.length_c   1.000
_cell.angle_alpha   90.00
_cell.angle_beta   90.00
_cell.angle_gamma   90.00
#
_symmetry.space_group_name_H-M   'P 1'
#
loop_
_entity.id
_entity.type
_entity.pdbx_description
1 polymer ?
#
loop_
_entity_poly.entity_id
_entity_poly.type
_entity_poly.pdbx_seq_one_letter_code
_entity_poly.pdbx_strand_id
1 'polypeptide(L)'
;MTWKEIIYLFGSMNEAIYFGGGIEKNGSHLEAAHKAYMELLDSWPDHFETVGKAIHCMKRQGDFHGIIQLLKKYHLETTGDKGRTFLTALFIALAKSPDFHHDVAFAASNIVAARNMDTASNLDEFEFVKEAYRVAVKTAESGSETLAYLRFYYGLTLWYQKSRSSEEIEAAIYLWEQNVFEEEMVDHSFIQRLTSFKLSSVYLQLATGARKGSASGWGYVKKLEKLVKKRGTQFQWTGSEEILLARAYHLSGYKNKAKALAAKHVGPALAILDDNDPENDWEGFVSLSNTLGHMDDDVNALAAKSLIGPLQRDVWRNGSADNVAEMQPVSVGLKSSCDNLCGRQWTYADDMRICRDCIRTIFCGNCLEKLKSKDGSIEYRVCDPDHDFLVVPKWERPPKDQVRVDGKIMGVREWLNDVKSVYDV
;
A
#
# COMPACT_ATOMS: atom_id res chain seq x y z
N MET A 1 4.75 18.84 -31.86
CA MET A 1 4.81 19.07 -30.40
C MET A 1 4.54 20.53 -30.15
N THR A 2 3.52 20.86 -29.36
CA THR A 2 3.19 22.23 -28.98
C THR A 2 4.16 22.74 -27.92
N TRP A 3 4.28 24.07 -27.77
CA TRP A 3 5.05 24.67 -26.68
C TRP A 3 4.64 24.12 -25.29
N LYS A 4 3.34 23.92 -25.07
CA LYS A 4 2.79 23.37 -23.82
C LYS A 4 3.29 21.95 -23.56
N GLU A 5 3.32 21.10 -24.60
CA GLU A 5 3.87 19.74 -24.50
C GLU A 5 5.38 19.76 -24.21
N ILE A 6 6.13 20.71 -24.79
CA ILE A 6 7.58 20.86 -24.54
C ILE A 6 7.83 21.23 -23.08
N ILE A 7 7.13 22.22 -22.53
CA ILE A 7 7.28 22.59 -21.11
C ILE A 7 6.91 21.41 -20.21
N TYR A 8 5.80 20.73 -20.49
CA TYR A 8 5.37 19.58 -19.70
C TYR A 8 6.43 18.48 -19.68
N LEU A 9 6.98 18.13 -20.84
CA LEU A 9 8.04 17.13 -20.94
C LEU A 9 9.33 17.58 -20.25
N PHE A 10 9.69 18.87 -20.35
CA PHE A 10 10.83 19.42 -19.63
C PHE A 10 10.66 19.31 -18.11
N GLY A 11 9.48 19.64 -17.59
CA GLY A 11 9.16 19.48 -16.17
C GLY A 11 9.27 18.01 -15.74
N SER A 12 8.62 17.11 -16.49
CA SER A 12 8.60 15.68 -16.21
C SER A 12 9.97 15.02 -16.30
N MET A 13 10.84 15.49 -17.20
CA MET A 13 12.22 15.02 -17.30
C MET A 13 13.05 15.45 -16.08
N ASN A 14 12.92 16.69 -15.62
CA ASN A 14 13.61 17.16 -14.43
C ASN A 14 13.10 16.44 -13.15
N GLU A 15 11.80 16.20 -13.07
CA GLU A 15 11.19 15.37 -12.02
C GLU A 15 11.76 13.94 -12.03
N ALA A 16 11.84 13.31 -13.21
CA ALA A 16 12.40 11.97 -13.37
C ALA A 16 13.89 11.91 -13.01
N ILE A 17 14.68 12.94 -13.32
CA ILE A 17 16.08 13.03 -12.91
C ILE A 17 16.20 13.09 -11.38
N TYR A 18 15.35 13.89 -10.73
CA TYR A 18 15.32 14.00 -9.28
C TYR A 18 14.96 12.67 -8.58
N PHE A 19 14.03 11.89 -9.16
CA PHE A 19 13.60 10.62 -8.57
C PHE A 19 14.39 9.38 -9.01
N GLY A 20 14.96 9.39 -10.22
CA GLY A 20 15.67 8.27 -10.83
C GLY A 20 17.20 8.32 -10.67
N GLY A 21 17.77 9.46 -10.27
CA GLY A 21 19.21 9.63 -10.11
C GLY A 21 19.73 8.96 -8.83
N GLY A 22 20.49 7.88 -8.97
CA GLY A 22 21.27 7.26 -7.88
C GLY A 22 22.45 8.11 -7.38
N ILE A 23 22.58 9.35 -7.86
CA ILE A 23 23.65 10.30 -7.54
C ILE A 23 22.94 11.58 -7.08
N GLU A 24 23.16 11.94 -5.81
CA GLU A 24 22.71 13.16 -5.09
C GLU A 24 21.42 13.83 -5.60
N LYS A 25 20.34 13.74 -4.80
CA LYS A 25 19.09 14.49 -5.01
C LYS A 25 19.38 15.99 -5.14
N ASN A 26 19.55 16.45 -6.37
CA ASN A 26 19.86 17.84 -6.65
C ASN A 26 18.55 18.66 -6.66
N GLY A 27 18.38 19.51 -5.64
CA GLY A 27 17.22 20.38 -5.49
C GLY A 27 16.97 21.27 -6.71
N SER A 28 17.99 21.58 -7.52
CA SER A 28 17.83 22.42 -8.70
C SER A 28 16.92 21.81 -9.78
N HIS A 29 16.89 20.47 -9.91
CA HIS A 29 15.98 19.82 -10.87
C HIS A 29 14.53 19.88 -10.40
N LEU A 30 14.29 19.69 -9.09
CA LEU A 30 12.96 19.82 -8.51
C LEU A 30 12.42 21.25 -8.65
N GLU A 31 13.27 22.26 -8.42
CA GLU A 31 12.93 23.67 -8.65
C GLU A 31 12.64 23.98 -10.11
N ALA A 32 13.44 23.46 -11.04
CA ALA A 32 13.20 23.62 -12.47
C ALA A 32 11.88 22.98 -12.92
N ALA A 33 11.56 21.79 -12.40
CA ALA A 33 10.29 21.12 -12.67
C ALA A 33 9.11 21.93 -12.13
N HIS A 34 9.18 22.36 -10.86
CA HIS A 34 8.15 23.20 -10.25
C HIS A 34 7.90 24.47 -11.09
N LYS A 35 8.96 25.20 -11.44
CA LYS A 35 8.85 26.43 -12.24
C LYS A 35 8.19 26.17 -13.60
N ALA A 36 8.59 25.10 -14.28
CA ALA A 36 8.00 24.71 -15.57
C ALA A 36 6.50 24.42 -15.45
N TYR A 37 6.08 23.71 -14.40
CA TYR A 37 4.67 23.44 -14.18
C TYR A 37 3.87 24.70 -13.85
N MET A 38 4.42 25.62 -13.04
CA MET A 38 3.75 26.90 -12.76
C MET A 38 3.62 27.77 -14.01
N GLU A 39 4.67 27.86 -14.84
CA GLU A 39 4.63 28.57 -16.13
C GLU A 39 3.58 27.97 -17.08
N LEU A 40 3.45 26.65 -17.09
CA LEU A 40 2.42 25.98 -17.87
C LEU A 40 1.02 26.34 -17.36
N LEU A 41 0.81 26.37 -16.03
CA LEU A 41 -0.47 26.74 -15.42
C LEU A 41 -0.87 28.20 -15.64
N ASP A 42 0.10 29.12 -15.79
CA ASP A 42 -0.21 30.51 -16.16
C ASP A 42 -0.87 30.60 -17.55
N SER A 43 -0.48 29.71 -18.47
CA SER A 43 -1.01 29.66 -19.85
C SER A 43 -2.12 28.62 -20.06
N TRP A 44 -2.30 27.72 -19.09
CA TRP A 44 -3.22 26.60 -19.11
C TRP A 44 -3.69 26.24 -17.69
N PRO A 45 -4.45 27.14 -17.04
CA PRO A 45 -4.83 27.00 -15.63
C PRO A 45 -5.66 25.75 -15.36
N ASP A 46 -6.37 25.26 -16.38
CA ASP A 46 -7.28 24.14 -16.28
C ASP A 46 -6.65 22.76 -16.52
N HIS A 47 -5.31 22.68 -16.62
CA HIS A 47 -4.62 21.41 -16.82
C HIS A 47 -4.38 20.67 -15.50
N PHE A 48 -5.38 19.91 -15.06
CA PHE A 48 -5.37 19.20 -13.77
C PHE A 48 -4.14 18.32 -13.53
N GLU A 49 -3.63 17.62 -14.55
CA GLU A 49 -2.42 16.80 -14.39
C GLU A 49 -1.20 17.64 -14.02
N THR A 50 -1.04 18.82 -14.63
CA THR A 50 0.04 19.76 -14.27
C THR A 50 -0.15 20.33 -12.86
N VAL A 51 -1.40 20.59 -12.43
CA VAL A 51 -1.68 20.96 -11.04
C VAL A 51 -1.20 19.88 -10.07
N GLY A 52 -1.52 18.61 -10.34
CA GLY A 52 -1.07 17.49 -9.53
C GLY A 52 0.46 17.40 -9.45
N LYS A 53 1.15 17.59 -10.59
CA LYS A 53 2.62 17.62 -10.67
C LYS A 53 3.25 18.80 -9.93
N ALA A 54 2.64 19.99 -10.02
CA ALA A 54 3.08 21.17 -9.27
C ALA A 54 2.95 20.92 -7.75
N ILE A 55 1.79 20.42 -7.29
CA ILE A 55 1.56 20.05 -5.88
C ILE A 55 2.60 19.03 -5.41
N HIS A 56 2.92 18.02 -6.22
CA HIS A 56 3.95 17.04 -5.87
C HIS A 56 5.32 17.71 -5.66
N CYS A 57 5.71 18.62 -6.57
CA CYS A 57 6.96 19.36 -6.44
C CYS A 57 6.97 20.24 -5.18
N MET A 58 5.88 20.98 -4.91
CA MET A 58 5.73 21.82 -3.72
C MET A 58 5.87 21.01 -2.44
N LYS A 59 5.25 19.83 -2.37
CA LYS A 59 5.36 18.93 -1.21
C LYS A 59 6.80 18.51 -0.98
N ARG A 60 7.53 18.15 -2.04
CA ARG A 60 8.94 17.77 -1.98
C ARG A 60 9.85 18.94 -1.55
N GLN A 61 9.47 20.17 -1.86
CA GLN A 61 10.14 21.39 -1.40
C GLN A 61 9.75 21.79 0.03
N GLY A 62 8.76 21.12 0.64
CA GLY A 62 8.22 21.48 1.95
C GLY A 62 7.28 22.68 1.93
N ASP A 63 6.84 23.14 0.75
CA ASP A 63 5.90 24.26 0.61
C ASP A 63 4.45 23.80 0.81
N PHE A 64 4.14 23.32 2.01
CA PHE A 64 2.80 22.85 2.35
C PHE A 64 1.78 24.00 2.33
N HIS A 65 2.18 25.19 2.78
CA HIS A 65 1.32 26.36 2.77
C HIS A 65 0.91 26.76 1.35
N GLY A 66 1.86 26.78 0.40
CA GLY A 66 1.58 27.05 -1.00
C GLY A 66 0.57 26.07 -1.60
N ILE A 67 0.67 24.77 -1.26
CA ILE A 67 -0.32 23.76 -1.72
C ILE A 67 -1.72 24.17 -1.28
N ILE A 68 -1.91 24.47 0.00
CA ILE A 68 -3.24 24.83 0.52
C ILE A 68 -3.74 26.16 -0.04
N GLN A 69 -2.88 27.16 -0.23
CA GLN A 69 -3.27 28.41 -0.88
C GLN A 69 -3.70 28.20 -2.34
N LEU A 70 -3.01 27.32 -3.07
CA LEU A 70 -3.40 26.95 -4.44
C LEU A 70 -4.78 26.29 -4.46
N LEU A 71 -5.05 25.35 -3.54
CA LEU A 71 -6.37 24.72 -3.42
C LEU A 71 -7.47 25.74 -3.04
N LYS A 72 -7.19 26.68 -2.14
CA LYS A 72 -8.11 27.75 -1.75
C LYS A 72 -8.40 28.71 -2.92
N LYS A 73 -7.39 29.05 -3.73
CA LYS A 73 -7.58 29.80 -4.98
C LYS A 73 -8.57 29.07 -5.90
N TYR A 74 -8.35 27.78 -6.13
CA TYR A 74 -9.23 26.94 -6.94
C TYR A 74 -10.62 26.69 -6.36
N HIS A 75 -10.81 26.91 -5.06
CA HIS A 75 -12.14 26.88 -4.45
C HIS A 75 -12.99 28.09 -4.88
N LEU A 76 -12.37 29.24 -5.10
CA LEU A 76 -13.04 30.49 -5.49
C LEU A 76 -13.33 30.58 -6.99
N GLU A 77 -12.60 29.80 -7.80
CA GLU A 77 -12.76 29.75 -9.26
C GLU A 77 -13.86 28.75 -9.64
N THR A 78 -14.70 29.12 -10.62
CA THR A 78 -15.77 28.25 -11.14
C THR A 78 -15.40 27.69 -12.50
N THR A 79 -15.78 26.44 -12.76
CA THR A 79 -15.68 25.85 -14.09
C THR A 79 -16.86 26.30 -14.94
N GLY A 80 -16.60 26.70 -16.18
CA GLY A 80 -17.63 27.15 -17.13
C GLY A 80 -18.73 26.12 -17.43
N ASP A 81 -18.48 24.84 -17.14
CA ASP A 81 -19.46 23.77 -17.23
C ASP A 81 -20.02 23.45 -15.84
N LYS A 82 -21.32 23.76 -15.62
CA LYS A 82 -22.14 23.36 -14.46
C LYS A 82 -21.93 24.07 -13.12
N GLY A 83 -21.24 25.21 -13.07
CA GLY A 83 -21.12 26.01 -11.83
C GLY A 83 -20.41 25.28 -10.69
N ARG A 84 -19.63 24.24 -11.00
CA ARG A 84 -18.77 23.54 -10.03
C ARG A 84 -17.54 24.39 -9.75
N THR A 85 -16.96 24.28 -8.56
CA THR A 85 -15.67 24.92 -8.29
C THR A 85 -14.57 24.18 -9.02
N PHE A 86 -13.51 24.88 -9.41
CA PHE A 86 -12.33 24.28 -10.03
C PHE A 86 -11.71 23.22 -9.12
N LEU A 87 -11.70 23.46 -7.81
CA LEU A 87 -11.25 22.50 -6.80
C LEU A 87 -12.02 21.18 -6.87
N THR A 88 -13.35 21.22 -7.05
CA THR A 88 -14.17 20.00 -7.15
C THR A 88 -13.83 19.23 -8.42
N ALA A 89 -13.66 19.94 -9.54
CA ALA A 89 -13.25 19.33 -10.80
C ALA A 89 -11.84 18.73 -10.74
N LEU A 90 -10.91 19.39 -10.04
CA LEU A 90 -9.55 18.90 -9.79
C LEU A 90 -9.55 17.57 -9.03
N PHE A 91 -10.28 17.48 -7.92
CA PHE A 91 -10.39 16.24 -7.14
C PHE A 91 -11.01 15.10 -7.95
N ILE A 92 -12.03 15.39 -8.75
CA ILE A 92 -12.67 14.42 -9.65
C ILE A 92 -11.71 13.95 -10.74
N ALA A 93 -10.99 14.88 -11.38
CA ALA A 93 -10.06 14.57 -12.47
C ALA A 93 -8.84 13.79 -11.97
N LEU A 94 -8.35 14.09 -10.77
CA LEU A 94 -7.19 13.44 -10.15
C LEU A 94 -7.56 12.32 -9.18
N ALA A 95 -8.81 11.84 -9.15
CA ALA A 95 -9.26 10.81 -8.21
C ALA A 95 -8.37 9.56 -8.23
N LYS A 96 -7.87 9.17 -9.41
CA LYS A 96 -7.01 7.99 -9.60
C LYS A 96 -5.54 8.24 -9.24
N SER A 97 -5.13 9.44 -8.85
CA SER A 97 -3.73 9.80 -8.57
C SER A 97 -3.42 9.65 -7.08
N PRO A 98 -2.70 8.59 -6.65
CA PRO A 98 -2.33 8.43 -5.25
C PRO A 98 -1.47 9.58 -4.75
N ASP A 99 -0.54 10.08 -5.56
CA ASP A 99 0.39 11.14 -5.16
C ASP A 99 -0.36 12.43 -4.83
N PHE A 100 -1.34 12.82 -5.66
CA PHE A 100 -2.18 14.00 -5.39
C PHE A 100 -2.88 13.89 -4.03
N HIS A 101 -3.55 12.77 -3.77
CA HIS A 101 -4.30 12.57 -2.53
C HIS A 101 -3.41 12.52 -1.29
N HIS A 102 -2.27 11.83 -1.38
CA HIS A 102 -1.32 11.77 -0.27
C HIS A 102 -0.65 13.12 -0.02
N ASP A 103 -0.22 13.84 -1.06
CA ASP A 103 0.45 15.13 -0.90
C ASP A 103 -0.49 16.21 -0.33
N VAL A 104 -1.75 16.24 -0.76
CA VAL A 104 -2.77 17.14 -0.20
C VAL A 104 -3.06 16.81 1.27
N ALA A 105 -3.29 15.54 1.60
CA ALA A 105 -3.56 15.13 2.99
C ALA A 105 -2.33 15.35 3.91
N PHE A 106 -1.14 15.09 3.38
CA PHE A 106 0.12 15.32 4.09
C PHE A 106 0.37 16.81 4.32
N ALA A 107 0.17 17.66 3.33
CA ALA A 107 0.32 19.11 3.46
C ALA A 107 -0.64 19.67 4.52
N ALA A 108 -1.92 19.29 4.45
CA ALA A 108 -2.93 19.71 5.44
C ALA A 108 -2.55 19.28 6.86
N SER A 109 -1.96 18.09 7.03
CA SER A 109 -1.52 17.58 8.33
C SER A 109 -0.25 18.27 8.86
N ASN A 110 0.64 18.75 7.98
CA ASN A 110 1.97 19.27 8.37
C ASN A 110 2.05 20.79 8.49
N ILE A 111 1.13 21.56 7.89
CA ILE A 111 0.99 23.01 8.19
C ILE A 111 0.77 23.23 9.69
N VAL A 112 0.05 22.29 10.33
CA VAL A 112 -0.25 22.27 11.77
C VAL A 112 1.02 22.09 12.62
N ALA A 113 2.03 21.37 12.14
CA ALA A 113 3.24 21.05 12.90
C ALA A 113 4.36 22.11 12.75
N ALA A 114 4.41 22.83 11.62
CA ALA A 114 5.44 23.83 11.35
C ALA A 114 5.23 25.18 12.07
N ARG A 115 4.00 25.45 12.54
CA ARG A 115 3.66 26.66 13.29
C ARG A 115 3.54 26.27 14.78
N ASN A 116 4.62 26.44 15.55
CA ASN A 116 4.64 26.32 17.01
C ASN A 116 3.75 27.40 17.68
N MET A 117 2.44 27.38 17.46
CA MET A 117 1.50 28.31 18.06
C MET A 117 0.15 27.64 18.34
N ASP A 118 -0.28 27.77 19.59
CA ASP A 118 -1.67 27.71 20.03
C ASP A 118 -2.58 28.46 19.05
N THR A 119 -3.81 27.95 18.88
CA THR A 119 -5.07 28.62 18.48
C THR A 119 -5.82 27.95 17.32
N ALA A 120 -7.15 28.04 17.43
CA ALA A 120 -8.20 27.41 16.63
C ALA A 120 -8.14 27.60 15.10
N SER A 121 -7.19 28.36 14.55
CA SER A 121 -7.04 28.56 13.10
C SER A 121 -6.48 27.35 12.35
N ASN A 122 -5.85 26.40 13.04
CA ASN A 122 -5.18 25.25 12.42
C ASN A 122 -6.14 24.10 12.06
N LEU A 123 -7.32 24.05 12.69
CA LEU A 123 -8.42 23.16 12.28
C LEU A 123 -8.99 23.54 10.91
N ASP A 124 -8.87 24.81 10.51
CA ASP A 124 -9.48 25.35 9.28
C ASP A 124 -8.93 24.68 8.00
N GLU A 125 -7.62 24.43 7.92
CA GLU A 125 -7.02 23.91 6.68
C GLU A 125 -7.29 22.41 6.46
N PHE A 126 -7.25 21.62 7.54
CA PHE A 126 -7.58 20.21 7.45
C PHE A 126 -9.09 20.01 7.24
N GLU A 127 -9.94 20.80 7.94
CA GLU A 127 -11.38 20.82 7.65
C GLU A 127 -11.68 21.26 6.22
N PHE A 128 -10.96 22.26 5.69
CA PHE A 128 -11.10 22.68 4.29
C PHE A 128 -10.82 21.52 3.32
N VAL A 129 -9.75 20.74 3.53
CA VAL A 129 -9.47 19.56 2.70
C VAL A 129 -10.53 18.47 2.88
N LYS A 130 -11.02 18.24 4.11
CA LYS A 130 -12.14 17.31 4.33
C LYS A 130 -13.40 17.76 3.58
N GLU A 131 -13.70 19.05 3.59
CA GLU A 131 -14.85 19.59 2.87
C GLU A 131 -14.68 19.46 1.36
N ALA A 132 -13.48 19.70 0.83
CA ALA A 132 -13.18 19.45 -0.58
C ALA A 132 -13.45 17.99 -0.99
N TYR A 133 -13.04 17.03 -0.16
CA TYR A 133 -13.39 15.62 -0.36
C TYR A 133 -14.90 15.37 -0.28
N ARG A 134 -15.60 15.89 0.73
CA ARG A 134 -17.07 15.72 0.88
C ARG A 134 -17.81 16.22 -0.35
N VAL A 135 -17.47 17.40 -0.83
CA VAL A 135 -18.08 18.00 -2.03
C VAL A 135 -17.77 17.15 -3.27
N ALA A 136 -16.51 16.71 -3.45
CA ALA A 136 -16.13 15.86 -4.57
C ALA A 136 -16.84 14.51 -4.56
N VAL A 137 -16.92 13.83 -3.41
CA VAL A 137 -17.65 12.56 -3.23
C VAL A 137 -19.14 12.74 -3.55
N LYS A 138 -19.77 13.82 -3.08
CA LYS A 138 -21.18 14.12 -3.38
C LYS A 138 -21.44 14.44 -4.85
N THR A 139 -20.44 14.98 -5.54
CA THR A 139 -20.55 15.45 -6.93
C THR A 139 -20.21 14.37 -7.96
N ALA A 140 -19.38 13.39 -7.58
CA ALA A 140 -19.01 12.27 -8.44
C ALA A 140 -20.22 11.41 -8.79
N GLU A 141 -20.18 10.82 -9.99
CA GLU A 141 -21.26 9.96 -10.49
C GLU A 141 -21.39 8.69 -9.63
N SER A 142 -22.64 8.33 -9.27
CA SER A 142 -22.92 7.10 -8.50
C SER A 142 -22.41 5.87 -9.24
N GLY A 143 -21.90 4.88 -8.51
CA GLY A 143 -21.33 3.65 -9.07
C GLY A 143 -20.01 3.82 -9.84
N SER A 144 -19.53 5.05 -10.07
CA SER A 144 -18.30 5.28 -10.83
C SER A 144 -17.03 4.87 -10.05
N GLU A 145 -15.99 4.46 -10.77
CA GLU A 145 -14.67 4.24 -10.15
C GLU A 145 -14.13 5.53 -9.52
N THR A 146 -14.38 6.68 -10.13
CA THR A 146 -13.99 7.99 -9.58
C THR A 146 -14.53 8.20 -8.17
N LEU A 147 -15.82 7.91 -7.96
CA LEU A 147 -16.43 7.95 -6.63
C LEU A 147 -15.73 6.97 -5.67
N ALA A 148 -15.42 5.77 -6.13
CA ALA A 148 -14.72 4.77 -5.31
C ALA A 148 -13.35 5.25 -4.84
N TYR A 149 -12.55 5.84 -5.73
CA TYR A 149 -11.24 6.38 -5.40
C TYR A 149 -11.34 7.56 -4.42
N LEU A 150 -12.29 8.49 -4.66
CA LEU A 150 -12.51 9.62 -3.75
C LEU A 150 -12.91 9.15 -2.35
N ARG A 151 -13.82 8.19 -2.23
CA ARG A 151 -14.21 7.56 -0.95
C ARG A 151 -13.02 6.88 -0.28
N PHE A 152 -12.19 6.16 -1.05
CA PHE A 152 -11.03 5.47 -0.54
C PHE A 152 -10.02 6.44 0.10
N TYR A 153 -9.59 7.47 -0.65
CA TYR A 153 -8.61 8.44 -0.15
C TYR A 153 -9.17 9.39 0.92
N TYR A 154 -10.46 9.72 0.85
CA TYR A 154 -11.09 10.47 1.93
C TYR A 154 -11.12 9.66 3.23
N GLY A 155 -11.49 8.37 3.15
CA GLY A 155 -11.40 7.45 4.29
C GLY A 155 -9.99 7.35 4.86
N LEU A 156 -8.95 7.31 4.02
CA LEU A 156 -7.55 7.33 4.50
C LEU A 156 -7.20 8.64 5.22
N THR A 157 -7.66 9.77 4.68
CA THR A 157 -7.46 11.11 5.27
C THR A 157 -8.07 11.19 6.67
N LEU A 158 -9.31 10.72 6.84
CA LEU A 158 -9.99 10.65 8.14
C LEU A 158 -9.31 9.66 9.09
N TRP A 159 -8.93 8.49 8.58
CA TRP A 159 -8.37 7.42 9.41
C TRP A 159 -7.00 7.77 9.95
N TYR A 160 -6.11 8.40 9.18
CA TYR A 160 -4.71 8.60 9.60
C TYR A 160 -4.41 9.95 10.25
N GLN A 161 -5.45 10.73 10.58
CA GLN A 161 -5.30 11.93 11.39
C GLN A 161 -4.83 11.60 12.81
N LYS A 162 -3.86 12.37 13.34
CA LYS A 162 -3.27 12.14 14.68
C LYS A 162 -4.29 12.17 15.81
N SER A 163 -5.33 12.99 15.70
CA SER A 163 -6.35 13.22 16.72
C SER A 163 -7.76 12.91 16.19
N ARG A 164 -7.92 11.77 15.50
CA ARG A 164 -9.21 11.37 14.91
C ARG A 164 -10.27 11.12 15.98
N SER A 165 -11.49 11.62 15.77
CA SER A 165 -12.64 11.34 16.63
C SER A 165 -13.29 10.00 16.31
N SER A 166 -14.19 9.52 17.18
CA SER A 166 -14.98 8.31 16.91
C SER A 166 -15.86 8.48 15.67
N GLU A 167 -16.42 9.68 15.47
CA GLU A 167 -17.23 10.01 14.29
C GLU A 167 -16.40 9.95 13.00
N GLU A 168 -15.14 10.37 13.03
CA GLU A 168 -14.24 10.29 11.87
C GLU A 168 -13.84 8.85 11.56
N ILE A 169 -13.63 8.02 12.60
CA ILE A 169 -13.41 6.57 12.45
C ILE A 169 -14.64 5.92 11.78
N GLU A 170 -15.84 6.21 12.29
CA GLU A 170 -17.09 5.68 11.74
C GLU A 170 -17.33 6.15 10.31
N ALA A 171 -17.06 7.42 10.00
CA ALA A 171 -17.18 7.97 8.66
C ALA A 171 -16.20 7.32 7.68
N ALA A 172 -14.94 7.09 8.07
CA ALA A 172 -13.96 6.39 7.24
C ALA A 172 -14.41 4.96 6.90
N ILE A 173 -14.88 4.22 7.91
CA ILE A 173 -15.42 2.86 7.74
C ILE A 173 -16.63 2.88 6.82
N TYR A 174 -17.55 3.82 7.02
CA TYR A 174 -18.76 3.94 6.22
C TYR A 174 -18.42 4.17 4.74
N LEU A 175 -17.51 5.09 4.41
CA LEU A 175 -17.06 5.35 3.04
C LEU A 175 -16.49 4.09 2.36
N TRP A 176 -15.70 3.31 3.10
CA TRP A 176 -15.13 2.06 2.58
C TRP A 176 -16.16 0.92 2.51
N GLU A 177 -17.10 0.83 3.45
CA GLU A 177 -18.23 -0.10 3.38
C GLU A 177 -19.10 0.20 2.16
N GLN A 178 -19.34 1.47 1.83
CA GLN A 178 -20.06 1.86 0.61
C GLN A 178 -19.37 1.34 -0.65
N ASN A 179 -18.06 1.50 -0.76
CA ASN A 179 -17.28 1.00 -1.90
C ASN A 179 -17.37 -0.51 -2.11
N VAL A 180 -17.61 -1.29 -1.04
CA VAL A 180 -17.53 -2.76 -1.08
C VAL A 180 -18.92 -3.41 -1.11
N PHE A 181 -19.91 -2.81 -0.45
CA PHE A 181 -21.23 -3.41 -0.23
C PHE A 181 -22.37 -2.76 -1.01
N GLU A 182 -22.21 -1.56 -1.59
CA GLU A 182 -23.24 -0.97 -2.47
C GLU A 182 -23.36 -1.76 -3.79
N GLU A 183 -24.59 -2.02 -4.22
CA GLU A 183 -24.88 -2.84 -5.41
C GLU A 183 -24.48 -2.16 -6.73
N GLU A 184 -24.52 -0.83 -6.77
CA GLU A 184 -24.18 -0.02 -7.97
C GLU A 184 -22.67 0.02 -8.26
N MET A 185 -21.83 -0.44 -7.33
CA MET A 185 -20.38 -0.38 -7.49
C MET A 185 -19.86 -1.46 -8.44
N VAL A 186 -18.92 -1.08 -9.31
CA VAL A 186 -18.26 -2.01 -10.24
C VAL A 186 -17.55 -3.11 -9.47
N ASP A 187 -18.11 -4.32 -9.52
CA ASP A 187 -17.56 -5.46 -8.82
C ASP A 187 -16.18 -5.84 -9.37
N HIS A 188 -15.30 -6.29 -8.48
CA HIS A 188 -13.94 -6.69 -8.77
C HIS A 188 -13.01 -5.63 -9.38
N SER A 189 -13.38 -4.34 -9.38
CA SER A 189 -12.46 -3.26 -9.76
C SER A 189 -11.24 -3.22 -8.83
N PHE A 190 -10.11 -2.68 -9.34
CA PHE A 190 -8.87 -2.60 -8.57
C PHE A 190 -9.05 -1.83 -7.27
N ILE A 191 -9.74 -0.69 -7.31
CA ILE A 191 -9.99 0.15 -6.13
C ILE A 191 -10.94 -0.50 -5.13
N GLN A 192 -11.93 -1.27 -5.58
CA GLN A 192 -12.79 -2.05 -4.69
C GLN A 192 -11.97 -3.09 -3.93
N ARG A 193 -11.02 -3.78 -4.60
CA ARG A 193 -10.09 -4.72 -3.96
C ARG A 193 -9.20 -4.03 -2.92
N LEU A 194 -8.59 -2.89 -3.27
CA LEU A 194 -7.79 -2.11 -2.32
C LEU A 194 -8.62 -1.66 -1.11
N THR A 195 -9.85 -1.21 -1.36
CA THR A 195 -10.76 -0.78 -0.29
C THR A 195 -11.14 -1.95 0.61
N SER A 196 -11.40 -3.12 0.04
CA SER A 196 -11.69 -4.35 0.79
C SER A 196 -10.51 -4.77 1.68
N PHE A 197 -9.28 -4.76 1.17
CA PHE A 197 -8.08 -5.03 1.96
C PHE A 197 -7.90 -4.04 3.11
N LYS A 198 -8.13 -2.75 2.84
CA LYS A 198 -8.07 -1.72 3.86
C LYS A 198 -9.16 -1.93 4.93
N LEU A 199 -10.38 -2.26 4.51
CA LEU A 199 -11.52 -2.52 5.38
C LEU A 199 -11.25 -3.74 6.29
N SER A 200 -10.68 -4.82 5.75
CA SER A 200 -10.25 -5.97 6.55
C SER A 200 -9.23 -5.60 7.62
N SER A 201 -8.24 -4.79 7.24
CA SER A 201 -7.18 -4.34 8.14
C SER A 201 -7.73 -3.50 9.30
N VAL A 202 -8.66 -2.59 9.02
CA VAL A 202 -9.26 -1.74 10.08
C VAL A 202 -10.23 -2.51 10.97
N TYR A 203 -10.98 -3.48 10.44
CA TYR A 203 -11.78 -4.38 11.28
C TYR A 203 -10.93 -5.23 12.19
N LEU A 204 -9.81 -5.77 11.69
CA LEU A 204 -8.86 -6.48 12.52
C LEU A 204 -8.32 -5.57 13.63
N GLN A 205 -7.84 -4.37 13.29
CA GLN A 205 -7.30 -3.41 14.25
C GLN A 205 -8.32 -3.02 15.34
N LEU A 206 -9.59 -2.80 14.97
CA LEU A 206 -10.63 -2.47 15.94
C LEU A 206 -11.05 -3.68 16.79
N ALA A 207 -11.01 -4.88 16.21
CA ALA A 207 -11.24 -6.12 16.95
C ALA A 207 -10.14 -6.38 18.00
N THR A 208 -8.87 -6.11 17.67
CA THR A 208 -7.72 -6.33 18.56
C THR A 208 -7.54 -5.21 19.59
N GLY A 209 -7.86 -3.96 19.23
CA GLY A 209 -7.84 -2.83 20.15
C GLY A 209 -8.96 -2.85 21.20
N ALA A 210 -10.05 -3.58 20.93
CA ALA A 210 -11.09 -3.83 21.92
C ALA A 210 -10.59 -4.80 23.02
N ARG A 211 -11.15 -4.70 24.23
CA ARG A 211 -10.86 -5.66 25.30
C ARG A 211 -11.10 -7.08 24.79
N LYS A 212 -10.10 -7.96 24.89
CA LYS A 212 -10.16 -9.35 24.40
C LYS A 212 -11.47 -10.03 24.83
N GLY A 213 -12.21 -10.54 23.85
CA GLY A 213 -13.50 -11.21 24.06
C GLY A 213 -14.69 -10.29 24.30
N SER A 214 -14.55 -8.96 24.19
CA SER A 214 -15.68 -8.03 24.32
C SER A 214 -16.67 -8.19 23.16
N ALA A 215 -17.93 -7.85 23.42
CA ALA A 215 -18.96 -7.82 22.39
C ALA A 215 -18.62 -6.85 21.24
N SER A 216 -17.95 -5.73 21.55
CA SER A 216 -17.51 -4.76 20.55
C SER A 216 -16.43 -5.32 19.63
N GLY A 217 -15.41 -6.00 20.16
CA GLY A 217 -14.37 -6.62 19.34
C GLY A 217 -14.93 -7.72 18.44
N TRP A 218 -15.81 -8.55 18.98
CA TRP A 218 -16.53 -9.57 18.20
C TRP A 218 -17.45 -8.98 17.13
N GLY A 219 -18.00 -7.78 17.35
CA GLY A 219 -18.75 -7.06 16.33
C GLY A 219 -17.92 -6.84 15.06
N TYR A 220 -16.66 -6.43 15.20
CA TYR A 220 -15.75 -6.23 14.07
C TYR A 220 -15.28 -7.54 13.44
N VAL A 221 -15.08 -8.60 14.23
CA VAL A 221 -14.81 -9.95 13.66
C VAL A 221 -15.99 -10.41 12.79
N LYS A 222 -17.24 -10.20 13.21
CA LYS A 222 -18.43 -10.52 12.40
C LYS A 222 -18.52 -9.67 11.12
N LYS A 223 -18.13 -8.39 11.19
CA LYS A 223 -18.02 -7.55 9.98
C LYS A 223 -16.98 -8.10 9.01
N LEU A 224 -15.84 -8.58 9.51
CA LEU A 224 -14.81 -9.24 8.70
C LEU A 224 -15.28 -10.57 8.10
N GLU A 225 -16.03 -11.39 8.85
CA GLU A 225 -16.70 -12.60 8.33
C GLU A 225 -17.65 -12.27 7.17
N LYS A 226 -18.46 -11.21 7.31
CA LYS A 226 -19.38 -10.74 6.25
C LYS A 226 -18.61 -10.30 5.01
N LEU A 227 -17.50 -9.58 5.20
CA LEU A 227 -16.64 -9.10 4.11
C LEU A 227 -16.05 -10.28 3.33
N VAL A 228 -15.47 -11.26 4.02
CA VAL A 228 -14.96 -12.50 3.42
C VAL A 228 -16.04 -13.22 2.62
N LYS A 229 -17.24 -13.38 3.20
CA LYS A 229 -18.37 -14.04 2.51
C LYS A 229 -18.77 -13.31 1.23
N LYS A 230 -18.71 -11.96 1.20
CA LYS A 230 -19.05 -11.15 0.02
C LYS A 230 -18.02 -11.30 -1.10
N ARG A 231 -16.72 -11.44 -0.78
CA ARG A 231 -15.65 -11.55 -1.77
C ARG A 231 -15.58 -12.92 -2.45
N GLY A 232 -16.18 -13.95 -1.86
CA GLY A 232 -16.14 -15.32 -2.36
C GLY A 232 -14.83 -16.03 -2.00
N THR A 233 -14.64 -17.22 -2.57
CA THR A 233 -13.58 -18.18 -2.16
C THR A 233 -12.44 -18.29 -3.18
N GLN A 234 -12.26 -17.31 -4.07
CA GLN A 234 -11.21 -17.41 -5.07
C GLN A 234 -9.84 -17.15 -4.43
N PHE A 235 -8.94 -18.11 -4.54
CA PHE A 235 -7.58 -18.02 -4.04
C PHE A 235 -6.83 -16.82 -4.67
N GLN A 236 -6.08 -16.09 -3.83
CA GLN A 236 -5.22 -14.99 -4.24
C GLN A 236 -3.86 -15.14 -3.54
N TRP A 237 -2.81 -15.37 -4.34
CA TRP A 237 -1.45 -15.61 -3.84
C TRP A 237 -0.83 -14.38 -3.14
N THR A 238 -1.31 -13.17 -3.46
CA THR A 238 -0.86 -11.93 -2.79
C THR A 238 -1.48 -11.70 -1.41
N GLY A 239 -2.35 -12.60 -0.93
CA GLY A 239 -3.15 -12.41 0.28
C GLY A 239 -4.61 -12.05 -0.03
N SER A 240 -5.48 -12.29 0.96
CA SER A 240 -6.93 -12.14 0.88
C SER A 240 -7.52 -11.60 2.19
N GLU A 241 -8.78 -11.22 2.17
CA GLU A 241 -9.52 -10.88 3.38
C GLU A 241 -9.65 -12.09 4.34
N GLU A 242 -9.60 -13.33 3.81
CA GLU A 242 -9.62 -14.56 4.61
C GLU A 242 -8.40 -14.68 5.51
N ILE A 243 -7.21 -14.23 5.08
CA ILE A 243 -6.01 -14.33 5.92
C ILE A 243 -6.09 -13.40 7.13
N LEU A 244 -6.67 -12.21 6.99
CA LEU A 244 -6.88 -11.33 8.13
C LEU A 244 -8.01 -11.84 9.05
N LEU A 245 -8.99 -12.56 8.52
CA LEU A 245 -9.97 -13.27 9.36
C LEU A 245 -9.33 -14.43 10.13
N ALA A 246 -8.44 -15.19 9.48
CA ALA A 246 -7.65 -16.24 10.13
C ALA A 246 -6.83 -15.64 11.29
N ARG A 247 -6.16 -14.51 11.04
CA ARG A 247 -5.43 -13.76 12.06
C ARG A 247 -6.33 -13.25 13.20
N ALA A 248 -7.50 -12.71 12.89
CA ALA A 248 -8.46 -12.29 13.93
C ALA A 248 -8.84 -13.45 14.86
N TYR A 249 -9.08 -14.63 14.30
CA TYR A 249 -9.35 -15.85 15.09
C TYR A 249 -8.12 -16.31 15.87
N HIS A 250 -6.93 -16.27 15.27
CA HIS A 250 -5.68 -16.63 15.90
C HIS A 250 -5.41 -15.79 17.16
N LEU A 251 -5.45 -14.47 17.03
CA LEU A 251 -5.27 -13.53 18.14
C LEU A 251 -6.35 -13.68 19.22
N SER A 252 -7.56 -14.06 18.81
CA SER A 252 -8.68 -14.35 19.71
C SER A 252 -8.61 -15.74 20.37
N GLY A 253 -7.65 -16.60 19.99
CA GLY A 253 -7.45 -17.95 20.55
C GLY A 253 -8.26 -19.07 19.88
N TYR A 254 -8.96 -18.80 18.78
CA TYR A 254 -9.78 -19.77 18.03
C TYR A 254 -8.92 -20.56 17.03
N LYS A 255 -7.93 -21.30 17.56
CA LYS A 255 -6.88 -21.96 16.78
C LYS A 255 -7.39 -22.79 15.61
N ASN A 256 -8.43 -23.60 15.81
CA ASN A 256 -8.97 -24.48 14.75
C ASN A 256 -9.59 -23.68 13.60
N LYS A 257 -10.32 -22.59 13.89
CA LYS A 257 -10.88 -21.73 12.86
C LYS A 257 -9.79 -20.98 12.09
N ALA A 258 -8.80 -20.48 12.82
CA ALA A 258 -7.67 -19.78 12.25
C ALA A 258 -6.87 -20.69 11.30
N LYS A 259 -6.51 -21.90 11.77
CA LYS A 259 -5.82 -22.93 10.98
C LYS A 259 -6.62 -23.33 9.74
N ALA A 260 -7.92 -23.58 9.87
CA ALA A 260 -8.77 -23.96 8.74
C ALA A 260 -8.84 -22.87 7.64
N LEU A 261 -8.82 -21.59 8.00
CA LEU A 261 -8.75 -20.50 7.01
C LEU A 261 -7.35 -20.37 6.41
N ALA A 262 -6.29 -20.46 7.22
CA ALA A 262 -4.92 -20.44 6.72
C ALA A 262 -4.65 -21.59 5.75
N ALA A 263 -5.17 -22.79 6.02
CA ALA A 263 -5.05 -23.98 5.17
C ALA A 263 -5.56 -23.75 3.73
N LYS A 264 -6.60 -22.90 3.55
CA LYS A 264 -7.10 -22.52 2.21
C LYS A 264 -6.08 -21.73 1.37
N HIS A 265 -5.07 -21.16 2.01
CA HIS A 265 -3.98 -20.45 1.35
C HIS A 265 -2.69 -21.28 1.30
N VAL A 266 -2.39 -22.03 2.37
CA VAL A 266 -1.22 -22.92 2.44
C VAL A 266 -1.34 -24.04 1.40
N GLY A 267 -2.49 -24.70 1.28
CA GLY A 267 -2.69 -25.81 0.34
C GLY A 267 -2.42 -25.44 -1.12
N PRO A 268 -3.09 -24.41 -1.69
CA PRO A 268 -2.80 -23.98 -3.07
C PRO A 268 -1.37 -23.49 -3.27
N ALA A 269 -0.76 -22.83 -2.27
CA ALA A 269 0.63 -22.41 -2.37
C ALA A 269 1.61 -23.59 -2.45
N LEU A 270 1.34 -24.67 -1.72
CA LEU A 270 2.10 -25.92 -1.83
C LEU A 270 1.84 -26.65 -3.14
N ALA A 271 0.61 -26.60 -3.66
CA ALA A 271 0.28 -27.20 -4.95
C ALA A 271 1.04 -26.53 -6.11
N ILE A 272 1.24 -25.21 -6.06
CA ILE A 272 2.13 -24.48 -6.98
C ILE A 272 3.55 -25.05 -6.88
N LEU A 273 4.10 -25.19 -5.67
CA LEU A 273 5.47 -25.69 -5.46
C LEU A 273 5.67 -27.19 -5.82
N ASP A 274 4.59 -27.93 -6.08
CA ASP A 274 4.61 -29.35 -6.43
C ASP A 274 4.27 -29.60 -7.92
N ASP A 275 3.95 -28.57 -8.71
CA ASP A 275 3.41 -28.72 -10.08
C ASP A 275 4.47 -29.00 -11.17
N ASN A 276 5.76 -29.02 -10.80
CA ASN A 276 6.93 -29.15 -11.68
C ASN A 276 7.20 -27.95 -12.61
N ASP A 277 6.59 -26.78 -12.36
CA ASP A 277 6.88 -25.52 -13.04
C ASP A 277 7.71 -24.57 -12.15
N PRO A 278 9.06 -24.63 -12.22
CA PRO A 278 9.90 -23.78 -11.39
C PRO A 278 9.77 -22.27 -11.69
N GLU A 279 9.15 -21.86 -12.80
CA GLU A 279 8.97 -20.44 -13.11
C GLU A 279 7.93 -19.77 -12.21
N ASN A 280 6.99 -20.54 -11.67
CA ASN A 280 5.92 -20.04 -10.82
C ASN A 280 6.16 -20.25 -9.31
N ASP A 281 7.23 -20.98 -8.93
CA ASP A 281 7.57 -21.32 -7.55
C ASP A 281 7.60 -20.11 -6.60
N TRP A 282 8.04 -18.95 -7.12
CA TRP A 282 8.09 -17.71 -6.35
C TRP A 282 6.70 -17.28 -5.86
N GLU A 283 5.63 -17.57 -6.61
CA GLU A 283 4.24 -17.29 -6.19
C GLU A 283 3.86 -18.17 -5.00
N GLY A 284 4.21 -19.45 -5.04
CA GLY A 284 4.03 -20.41 -3.96
C GLY A 284 4.76 -19.96 -2.68
N PHE A 285 6.05 -19.62 -2.78
CA PHE A 285 6.83 -19.13 -1.64
C PHE A 285 6.34 -17.78 -1.10
N VAL A 286 5.91 -16.84 -1.96
CA VAL A 286 5.34 -15.56 -1.51
C VAL A 286 4.03 -15.80 -0.76
N SER A 287 3.15 -16.65 -1.30
CA SER A 287 1.86 -16.98 -0.69
C SER A 287 2.05 -17.67 0.66
N LEU A 288 2.96 -18.65 0.75
CA LEU A 288 3.33 -19.30 2.01
C LEU A 288 3.86 -18.29 3.02
N SER A 289 4.88 -17.52 2.65
CA SER A 289 5.51 -16.54 3.56
C SER A 289 4.49 -15.55 4.13
N ASN A 290 3.61 -14.99 3.29
CA ASN A 290 2.59 -14.06 3.73
C ASN A 290 1.59 -14.73 4.69
N THR A 291 1.06 -15.89 4.30
CA THR A 291 0.05 -16.63 5.08
C THR A 291 0.59 -17.01 6.47
N LEU A 292 1.79 -17.59 6.52
CA LEU A 292 2.42 -18.04 7.74
C LEU A 292 2.81 -16.85 8.65
N GLY A 293 3.26 -15.74 8.06
CA GLY A 293 3.54 -14.50 8.79
C GLY A 293 2.29 -13.90 9.45
N HIS A 294 1.12 -13.98 8.83
CA HIS A 294 -0.13 -13.54 9.47
C HIS A 294 -0.55 -14.42 10.66
N MET A 295 -0.04 -15.65 10.74
CA MET A 295 -0.34 -16.65 11.78
C MET A 295 0.72 -16.72 12.90
N ASP A 296 1.65 -15.76 12.93
CA ASP A 296 2.81 -15.73 13.83
C ASP A 296 3.72 -16.98 13.72
N ASP A 297 3.68 -17.66 12.58
CA ASP A 297 4.56 -18.78 12.25
C ASP A 297 5.83 -18.28 11.54
N ASP A 298 6.61 -17.48 12.27
CA ASP A 298 7.76 -16.74 11.74
C ASP A 298 8.84 -17.66 11.18
N VAL A 299 9.07 -18.80 11.83
CA VAL A 299 10.08 -19.77 11.43
C VAL A 299 9.80 -20.24 10.01
N ASN A 300 8.58 -20.68 9.71
CA ASN A 300 8.22 -21.15 8.38
C ASN A 300 8.01 -19.98 7.40
N ALA A 301 7.51 -18.84 7.86
CA ALA A 301 7.34 -17.65 7.03
C ALA A 301 8.68 -17.14 6.48
N LEU A 302 9.73 -17.11 7.33
CA LEU A 302 11.08 -16.70 6.95
C LEU A 302 11.79 -17.76 6.11
N ALA A 303 11.57 -19.05 6.41
CA ALA A 303 12.08 -20.15 5.59
C ALA A 303 11.58 -20.02 4.13
N ALA A 304 10.26 -19.87 3.94
CA ALA A 304 9.66 -19.63 2.63
C ALA A 304 10.24 -18.38 1.94
N LYS A 305 10.38 -17.29 2.71
CA LYS A 305 10.88 -16.02 2.18
C LYS A 305 12.33 -16.10 1.71
N SER A 306 13.17 -16.89 2.39
CA SER A 306 14.59 -17.06 2.07
C SER A 306 14.85 -17.74 0.72
N LEU A 307 13.87 -18.50 0.22
CA LEU A 307 13.95 -19.18 -1.08
C LEU A 307 13.67 -18.24 -2.26
N ILE A 308 13.20 -17.02 -2.01
CA ILE A 308 13.01 -15.97 -3.03
C ILE A 308 14.31 -15.15 -3.12
N GLY A 309 15.36 -15.76 -3.70
CA GLY A 309 16.68 -15.15 -3.91
C GLY A 309 16.80 -14.29 -5.17
N PRO A 310 17.98 -13.75 -5.51
CA PRO A 310 18.25 -13.04 -6.77
C PRO A 310 18.55 -14.00 -7.93
N LEU A 311 18.39 -13.54 -9.18
CA LEU A 311 18.62 -14.36 -10.36
C LEU A 311 20.07 -14.79 -10.44
N GLN A 312 20.31 -16.10 -10.50
CA GLN A 312 21.64 -16.63 -10.61
C GLN A 312 21.89 -17.11 -12.04
N ARG A 313 22.98 -16.62 -12.64
CA ARG A 313 23.63 -17.31 -13.73
C ARG A 313 24.68 -18.22 -13.11
N ASP A 314 24.40 -19.51 -13.01
CA ASP A 314 25.45 -20.47 -12.73
C ASP A 314 26.34 -20.57 -13.99
N VAL A 315 27.45 -19.83 -13.98
CA VAL A 315 28.50 -19.98 -14.99
C VAL A 315 29.24 -21.28 -14.64
N TRP A 316 28.87 -22.37 -15.30
CA TRP A 316 29.62 -23.62 -15.25
C TRP A 316 31.02 -23.39 -15.80
N ARG A 317 32.01 -23.24 -14.91
CA ARG A 317 33.41 -23.17 -15.29
C ARG A 317 33.92 -24.59 -15.51
N ASN A 318 33.70 -25.15 -16.70
CA ASN A 318 34.47 -26.29 -17.22
C ASN A 318 34.41 -26.36 -18.75
N GLY A 319 35.45 -25.79 -19.39
CA GLY A 319 36.24 -26.33 -20.51
C GLY A 319 35.65 -27.07 -21.73
N SER A 320 34.35 -27.24 -21.92
CA SER A 320 33.80 -27.86 -23.14
C SER A 320 32.80 -26.93 -23.81
N ALA A 321 33.06 -26.61 -25.08
CA ALA A 321 32.35 -25.64 -25.90
C ALA A 321 30.89 -25.99 -26.24
N ASP A 322 30.34 -27.11 -25.72
CA ASP A 322 29.02 -27.62 -26.08
C ASP A 322 27.99 -27.59 -24.94
N ASN A 323 28.30 -27.03 -23.77
CA ASN A 323 27.32 -26.92 -22.68
C ASN A 323 26.65 -25.55 -22.70
N VAL A 324 25.44 -25.47 -23.26
CA VAL A 324 24.50 -24.38 -23.02
C VAL A 324 24.29 -24.31 -21.51
N ALA A 325 24.69 -23.21 -20.88
CA ALA A 325 24.45 -23.01 -19.46
C ALA A 325 22.95 -23.17 -19.19
N GLU A 326 22.56 -24.25 -18.50
CA GLU A 326 21.21 -24.38 -17.95
C GLU A 326 21.02 -23.20 -16.99
N MET A 327 20.30 -22.18 -17.45
CA MET A 327 19.74 -21.18 -16.57
C MET A 327 18.72 -21.91 -15.72
N GLN A 328 19.04 -22.22 -14.46
CA GLN A 328 18.00 -22.62 -13.52
C GLN A 328 17.34 -21.34 -13.01
N PRO A 329 16.08 -21.06 -13.38
CA PRO A 329 15.39 -19.92 -12.83
C PRO A 329 15.01 -20.29 -11.41
N VAL A 330 15.67 -19.67 -10.43
CA VAL A 330 14.98 -19.39 -9.17
C VAL A 330 15.14 -17.91 -8.99
N SER A 331 14.16 -17.12 -9.49
CA SER A 331 13.83 -15.74 -9.06
C SER A 331 13.59 -14.63 -10.13
N VAL A 332 12.87 -14.88 -11.21
CA VAL A 332 12.15 -13.75 -11.85
C VAL A 332 10.78 -13.68 -11.20
N GLY A 333 10.61 -12.98 -10.07
CA GLY A 333 9.32 -13.12 -9.36
C GLY A 333 8.88 -11.95 -8.51
N LEU A 334 9.71 -11.52 -7.56
CA LEU A 334 9.26 -10.46 -6.67
C LEU A 334 9.26 -9.12 -7.42
N LYS A 335 8.09 -8.50 -7.55
CA LYS A 335 7.94 -7.12 -8.03
C LYS A 335 7.22 -6.34 -6.93
N SER A 336 7.98 -5.97 -5.90
CA SER A 336 7.47 -5.23 -4.76
C SER A 336 8.24 -3.93 -4.57
N SER A 337 7.57 -2.94 -3.99
CA SER A 337 8.16 -1.65 -3.64
C SER A 337 7.77 -1.29 -2.22
N CYS A 338 8.56 -0.43 -1.57
CA CYS A 338 8.21 0.07 -0.25
C CYS A 338 6.95 0.93 -0.35
N ASP A 339 5.96 0.66 0.50
CA ASP A 339 4.67 1.38 0.46
C ASP A 339 4.75 2.84 0.96
N ASN A 340 5.91 3.26 1.51
CA ASN A 340 6.19 4.67 1.72
C ASN A 340 6.67 5.40 0.45
N LEU A 341 6.68 4.72 -0.70
CA LEU A 341 7.15 5.24 -2.01
C LEU A 341 8.52 5.93 -1.93
N CYS A 342 9.42 5.39 -1.12
CA CYS A 342 10.77 5.92 -0.93
C CYS A 342 11.74 5.59 -2.08
N GLY A 343 11.27 4.88 -3.11
CA GLY A 343 12.06 4.39 -4.24
C GLY A 343 12.68 3.01 -4.05
N ARG A 344 12.64 2.43 -2.84
CA ARG A 344 13.11 1.04 -2.63
C ARG A 344 12.20 0.07 -3.37
N GLN A 345 12.79 -0.70 -4.28
CA GLN A 345 12.17 -1.81 -4.98
C GLN A 345 12.90 -3.11 -4.63
N TRP A 346 12.17 -4.21 -4.64
CA TRP A 346 12.69 -5.55 -4.37
C TRP A 346 12.39 -6.47 -5.54
N THR A 347 13.44 -7.08 -6.07
CA THR A 347 13.39 -8.20 -7.02
C THR A 347 13.55 -9.56 -6.35
N TYR A 348 13.95 -9.56 -5.09
CA TYR A 348 14.12 -10.72 -4.21
C TYR A 348 13.90 -10.32 -2.75
N ALA A 349 13.78 -11.30 -1.87
CA ALA A 349 13.45 -11.06 -0.46
C ALA A 349 14.66 -10.58 0.35
N ASP A 350 14.86 -9.25 0.41
CA ASP A 350 16.02 -8.63 1.06
C ASP A 350 15.64 -7.45 1.95
N ASP A 351 15.84 -7.61 3.26
CA ASP A 351 15.63 -6.56 4.27
C ASP A 351 14.23 -5.90 4.16
N MET A 352 13.21 -6.74 4.29
CA MET A 352 11.80 -6.33 4.18
C MET A 352 11.15 -6.30 5.56
N ARG A 353 10.16 -5.42 5.75
CA ARG A 353 9.29 -5.36 6.94
C ARG A 353 7.85 -5.51 6.50
N ILE A 354 7.27 -6.69 6.69
CA ILE A 354 5.93 -7.01 6.19
C ILE A 354 4.94 -6.87 7.34
N CYS A 355 3.92 -6.03 7.18
CA CYS A 355 2.89 -5.84 8.19
C CYS A 355 2.05 -7.10 8.36
N ARG A 356 1.77 -7.50 9.60
CA ARG A 356 0.91 -8.64 9.89
C ARG A 356 -0.58 -8.28 9.92
N ASP A 357 -0.90 -7.00 10.07
CA ASP A 357 -2.29 -6.55 10.26
C ASP A 357 -2.84 -5.84 9.00
N CYS A 358 -1.98 -5.62 7.99
CA CYS A 358 -2.36 -5.07 6.70
C CYS A 358 -1.96 -6.01 5.56
N ILE A 359 -2.90 -6.28 4.65
CA ILE A 359 -2.62 -7.07 3.45
C ILE A 359 -1.66 -6.31 2.54
N ARG A 360 -0.62 -7.00 2.06
CA ARG A 360 0.37 -6.49 1.07
C ARG A 360 1.12 -5.22 1.49
N THR A 361 1.18 -4.91 2.79
CA THR A 361 1.92 -3.72 3.25
C THR A 361 3.34 -4.07 3.68
N ILE A 362 4.32 -3.46 3.03
CA ILE A 362 5.75 -3.73 3.13
C ILE A 362 6.54 -2.42 3.21
N PHE A 363 7.39 -2.29 4.22
CA PHE A 363 8.34 -1.20 4.37
C PHE A 363 9.78 -1.68 4.31
N CYS A 364 10.70 -0.80 3.91
CA CYS A 364 12.12 -0.97 4.23
C CYS A 364 12.37 -0.55 5.69
N GLY A 365 13.54 -0.92 6.25
CA GLY A 365 13.90 -0.59 7.65
C GLY A 365 13.69 0.89 7.99
N ASN A 366 14.27 1.79 7.21
CA ASN A 366 14.17 3.24 7.44
C ASN A 366 12.72 3.76 7.40
N CYS A 367 11.86 3.20 6.55
CA CYS A 367 10.47 3.65 6.44
C CYS A 367 9.61 3.10 7.58
N LEU A 368 9.92 1.90 8.10
CA LEU A 368 9.30 1.40 9.31
C LEU A 368 9.67 2.26 10.53
N GLU A 369 10.93 2.68 10.65
CA GLU A 369 11.36 3.60 11.71
C GLU A 369 10.58 4.92 11.64
N LYS A 370 10.41 5.49 10.44
CA LYS A 370 9.57 6.68 10.23
C LYS A 370 8.10 6.42 10.57
N LEU A 371 7.53 5.28 10.21
CA LEU A 371 6.16 4.91 10.59
C LEU A 371 6.01 4.94 12.11
N LYS A 372 6.93 4.30 12.83
CA LYS A 372 6.91 4.18 14.30
C LYS A 372 7.37 5.44 15.04
N SER A 373 7.92 6.42 14.34
CA SER A 373 8.38 7.68 14.92
C SER A 373 7.21 8.56 15.37
N LYS A 374 7.39 9.28 16.49
CA LYS A 374 6.39 10.21 17.03
C LYS A 374 6.30 11.53 16.24
N ASP A 375 7.35 11.89 15.50
CA ASP A 375 7.36 13.11 14.68
C ASP A 375 6.34 13.01 13.52
N GLY A 376 6.03 11.79 13.10
CA GLY A 376 5.07 11.53 12.03
C GLY A 376 5.62 11.77 10.64
N SER A 377 6.94 11.66 10.47
CA SER A 377 7.72 11.84 9.24
C SER A 377 7.44 10.84 8.12
N ILE A 378 6.55 9.86 8.33
CA ILE A 378 6.11 8.99 7.26
C ILE A 378 5.23 9.75 6.26
N GLU A 379 5.58 9.64 4.98
CA GLU A 379 4.95 10.40 3.91
C GLU A 379 3.63 9.77 3.48
N TYR A 380 3.62 8.44 3.33
CA TYR A 380 2.44 7.68 2.91
C TYR A 380 1.97 6.80 4.06
N ARG A 381 0.89 7.23 4.72
CA ARG A 381 0.28 6.45 5.80
C ARG A 381 -0.70 5.46 5.22
N VAL A 382 -0.24 4.22 5.09
CA VAL A 382 -1.08 3.08 4.66
C VAL A 382 -1.22 2.02 5.75
N CYS A 383 -0.44 2.11 6.83
CA CYS A 383 -0.44 1.20 7.99
C CYS A 383 -0.37 2.00 9.31
N ASP A 384 -0.76 1.37 10.41
CA ASP A 384 -0.75 1.97 11.75
C ASP A 384 0.61 1.73 12.45
N PRO A 385 1.18 2.71 13.17
CA PRO A 385 2.45 2.55 13.88
C PRO A 385 2.46 1.42 14.93
N ASP A 386 1.30 1.08 15.48
CA ASP A 386 1.17 0.07 16.53
C ASP A 386 1.10 -1.36 15.97
N HIS A 387 1.09 -1.54 14.65
CA HIS A 387 1.07 -2.88 14.04
C HIS A 387 2.40 -3.62 14.21
N ASP A 388 2.28 -4.95 14.25
CA ASP A 388 3.42 -5.87 14.27
C ASP A 388 3.89 -6.21 12.86
N PHE A 389 5.20 -6.47 12.74
CA PHE A 389 5.86 -6.71 11.47
C PHE A 389 6.67 -8.00 11.49
N LEU A 390 6.59 -8.78 10.42
CA LEU A 390 7.56 -9.82 10.12
C LEU A 390 8.84 -9.16 9.58
N VAL A 391 9.96 -9.40 10.26
CA VAL A 391 11.28 -8.86 9.90
C VAL A 391 12.01 -9.86 9.03
N VAL A 392 12.01 -9.61 7.71
CA VAL A 392 12.79 -10.41 6.77
C VAL A 392 14.22 -9.88 6.79
N PRO A 393 15.23 -10.70 7.13
CA PRO A 393 16.62 -10.26 7.16
C PRO A 393 17.17 -9.99 5.75
N LYS A 394 18.42 -9.55 5.69
CA LYS A 394 19.16 -9.52 4.42
C LYS A 394 19.24 -10.93 3.85
N TRP A 395 19.14 -11.03 2.53
CA TRP A 395 19.13 -12.33 1.88
C TRP A 395 20.49 -13.04 2.02
N GLU A 396 20.46 -14.27 2.50
CA GLU A 396 21.60 -15.18 2.51
C GLU A 396 21.27 -16.40 1.67
N ARG A 397 22.18 -16.78 0.77
CA ARG A 397 21.99 -17.94 -0.11
C ARG A 397 21.88 -19.22 0.74
N PRO A 398 20.74 -19.94 0.71
CA PRO A 398 20.70 -21.27 1.27
C PRO A 398 21.49 -22.24 0.35
N PRO A 399 22.01 -23.36 0.87
CA PRO A 399 22.56 -24.40 0.01
C PRO A 399 21.52 -24.91 -0.99
N LYS A 400 21.97 -25.48 -2.10
CA LYS A 400 21.08 -25.99 -3.15
C LYS A 400 20.10 -27.01 -2.57
N ASP A 401 18.82 -26.90 -2.95
CA ASP A 401 17.71 -27.76 -2.54
C ASP A 401 17.49 -27.85 -1.02
N GLN A 402 18.02 -26.88 -0.28
CA GLN A 402 17.95 -26.79 1.17
C GLN A 402 17.37 -25.46 1.61
N VAL A 403 16.84 -25.41 2.83
CA VAL A 403 16.26 -24.23 3.45
C VAL A 403 16.72 -24.13 4.89
N ARG A 404 16.85 -22.90 5.41
CA ARG A 404 17.12 -22.65 6.83
C ARG A 404 15.81 -22.50 7.59
N VAL A 405 15.59 -23.37 8.57
CA VAL A 405 14.41 -23.40 9.45
C VAL A 405 14.92 -23.37 10.88
N ASP A 406 14.66 -22.28 11.61
CA ASP A 406 15.12 -22.08 13.00
C ASP A 406 16.63 -22.37 13.20
N GLY A 407 17.45 -21.83 12.28
CA GLY A 407 18.90 -22.00 12.29
C GLY A 407 19.42 -23.37 11.83
N LYS A 408 18.53 -24.34 11.56
CA LYS A 408 18.89 -25.66 11.03
C LYS A 408 18.73 -25.68 9.51
N ILE A 409 19.56 -26.46 8.85
CA ILE A 409 19.46 -26.69 7.41
C ILE A 409 18.76 -28.03 7.18
N MET A 410 17.74 -28.05 6.33
CA MET A 410 17.03 -29.26 5.92
C MET A 410 16.62 -29.19 4.46
N GLY A 411 16.20 -30.32 3.89
CA GLY A 411 15.76 -30.37 2.49
C GLY A 411 14.46 -29.58 2.28
N VAL A 412 14.34 -28.84 1.17
CA VAL A 412 13.12 -28.06 0.88
C VAL A 412 11.87 -28.95 0.90
N ARG A 413 11.92 -30.14 0.28
CA ARG A 413 10.78 -31.08 0.27
C ARG A 413 10.41 -31.61 1.64
N GLU A 414 11.41 -31.84 2.50
CA GLU A 414 11.19 -32.26 3.88
C GLU A 414 10.45 -31.16 4.65
N TRP A 415 10.95 -29.93 4.56
CA TRP A 415 10.31 -28.77 5.17
C TRP A 415 8.89 -28.52 4.65
N LEU A 416 8.64 -28.62 3.34
CA LEU A 416 7.29 -28.47 2.78
C LEU A 416 6.31 -29.54 3.34
N ASN A 417 6.77 -30.76 3.58
CA ASN A 417 5.95 -31.81 4.21
C ASN A 417 5.66 -31.51 5.68
N ASP A 418 6.60 -30.91 6.40
CA ASP A 418 6.36 -30.45 7.77
C ASP A 418 5.28 -29.35 7.79
N VAL A 419 5.35 -28.38 6.87
CA VAL A 419 4.32 -27.34 6.70
C VAL A 419 2.95 -27.95 6.37
N LYS A 420 2.89 -28.93 5.45
CA LYS A 420 1.66 -29.70 5.16
C LYS A 420 1.05 -30.30 6.43
N SER A 421 1.87 -30.97 7.24
CA SER A 421 1.42 -31.58 8.49
C SER A 421 0.97 -30.55 9.52
N VAL A 422 1.60 -29.38 9.60
CA VAL A 422 1.20 -28.33 10.56
C VAL A 422 -0.16 -27.72 10.20
N TYR A 423 -0.48 -27.61 8.91
CA TYR A 423 -1.70 -26.99 8.41
C TYR A 423 -2.81 -27.97 7.98
N ASP A 424 -2.58 -29.27 8.11
CA ASP A 424 -3.49 -30.37 7.71
C ASP A 424 -3.92 -30.27 6.22
N VAL A 425 -2.96 -30.07 5.32
CA VAL A 425 -3.19 -29.92 3.86
C VAL A 425 -2.46 -30.93 2.99
#